data_AF-A0A258JX59-F1
#
_entry.id   AF-A0A258JX59-F1
#
_cell.length_a   1.000
_cell.length_b   1.000
_cell.length_c   1.000
_cell.angle_alpha   90.00
_cell.angle_beta   90.00
_cell.angle_gamma   90.00
#
_symmetry.space_group_name_H-M   'P 1'
#
loop_
_entity.id
_entity.type
_entity.pdbx_description
1 polymer ?
#
loop_
_entity_poly.entity_id
_entity_poly.type
_entity_poly.pdbx_seq_one_letter_code
_entity_poly.pdbx_strand_id
1 'polypeptide(L)'
;MSAPPIPVAFGGTGRAAAPPPPPYVELATTTNFSFLHGGSHPEEYVLAARDIGHAGIGIADRNTLAGVVRAHAQMKAIRDEAPDFRLKVGARLVFRDGTPDILAYPQDRAAYGRLCRLLTTGNMRAEKGDCVLTRDDLLHWQEGLCLAVLPPRRLPDAFADFLATLRAAAGDRLWLAAAMPRRGDDGRRLARLAQAGREAG
;
A
#
# COMPACT_ATOMS: atom_id res chain seq x y z
N MET A 1 20.45 64.28 12.92
CA MET A 1 18.98 64.18 12.77
C MET A 1 18.69 62.87 12.04
N SER A 2 18.29 61.83 12.77
CA SER A 2 18.04 60.49 12.22
C SER A 2 16.52 60.30 12.08
N ALA A 3 16.05 59.99 10.87
CA ALA A 3 14.66 59.65 10.63
C ALA A 3 14.29 58.34 11.39
N PRO A 4 13.07 58.20 11.90
CA PRO A 4 12.63 56.95 12.50
C PRO A 4 12.40 55.89 11.41
N PRO A 5 12.63 54.59 11.69
CA PRO A 5 12.29 53.54 10.75
C PRO A 5 10.77 53.42 10.58
N ILE A 6 10.33 53.29 9.33
CA ILE A 6 8.94 52.97 8.96
C ILE A 6 8.68 51.51 9.36
N PRO A 7 7.65 51.19 10.16
CA PRO A 7 7.32 49.81 10.46
C PRO A 7 6.67 49.18 9.22
N VAL A 8 7.37 48.23 8.59
CA VAL A 8 6.77 47.34 7.59
C VAL A 8 6.06 46.22 8.33
N ALA A 9 4.77 46.41 8.62
CA ALA A 9 3.92 45.33 9.07
C ALA A 9 3.64 44.41 7.87
N PHE A 10 4.30 43.25 7.81
CA PHE A 10 3.81 42.14 6.99
C PHE A 10 2.53 41.64 7.64
N GLY A 11 1.41 42.22 7.22
CA GLY A 11 0.08 41.71 7.49
C GLY A 11 -0.06 40.33 6.86
N GLY A 12 0.37 39.30 7.58
CA GLY A 12 -0.01 37.93 7.29
C GLY A 12 -1.50 37.83 7.52
N THR A 13 -2.28 37.97 6.45
CA THR A 13 -3.68 37.55 6.43
C THR A 13 -3.73 36.15 7.00
N GLY A 14 -4.39 35.99 8.15
CA GLY A 14 -4.50 34.74 8.88
C GLY A 14 -5.09 33.66 7.99
N ARG A 15 -4.22 32.92 7.31
CA ARG A 15 -4.59 31.67 6.66
C ARG A 15 -4.86 30.73 7.82
N ALA A 16 -6.14 30.38 8.02
CA ALA A 16 -6.53 29.39 9.01
C ALA A 16 -5.55 28.21 8.94
N ALA A 17 -4.96 27.84 10.08
CA ALA A 17 -4.04 26.72 10.13
C ALA A 17 -4.72 25.52 9.47
N ALA A 18 -4.03 24.90 8.50
CA ALA A 18 -4.57 23.73 7.83
C ALA A 18 -4.96 22.69 8.89
N PRO A 19 -6.09 21.98 8.73
CA PRO A 19 -6.46 20.94 9.67
C PRO A 19 -5.30 19.95 9.81
N PRO A 20 -5.09 19.36 11.01
CA PRO A 20 -4.04 18.37 11.19
C PRO A 20 -4.21 17.26 10.14
N PRO A 21 -3.10 16.75 9.58
CA PRO A 21 -3.18 15.71 8.58
C PRO A 21 -3.91 14.48 9.16
N PRO A 22 -4.66 13.74 8.33
CA PRO A 22 -5.33 12.52 8.79
C PRO A 22 -4.28 11.54 9.35
N PRO A 23 -4.66 10.68 10.30
CA PRO A 23 -3.76 9.66 10.83
C PRO A 23 -3.19 8.78 9.71
N TYR A 24 -1.89 8.47 9.79
CA TYR A 24 -1.21 7.69 8.77
C TYR A 24 -1.22 6.19 9.09
N VAL A 25 -1.36 5.37 8.05
CA VAL A 25 -1.25 3.90 8.10
C VAL A 25 -0.32 3.47 6.98
N GLU A 26 0.77 2.79 7.32
CA GLU A 26 1.69 2.23 6.31
C GLU A 26 1.11 0.93 5.75
N LEU A 27 0.75 0.89 4.46
CA LEU A 27 0.08 -0.26 3.83
C LEU A 27 1.01 -1.09 2.93
N ALA A 28 2.25 -0.70 2.69
CA ALA A 28 3.14 -1.41 1.78
C ALA A 28 4.30 -2.12 2.50
N THR A 29 4.14 -2.46 3.78
CA THR A 29 5.19 -3.05 4.63
C THR A 29 5.53 -4.47 4.20
N THR A 30 6.82 -4.72 3.93
CA THR A 30 7.39 -6.05 3.72
C THR A 30 8.29 -6.45 4.89
N THR A 31 8.12 -7.66 5.38
CA THR A 31 8.88 -8.23 6.51
C THR A 31 9.93 -9.21 6.02
N ASN A 32 10.73 -9.76 6.93
CA ASN A 32 11.70 -10.81 6.61
C ASN A 32 11.10 -12.12 6.07
N PHE A 33 9.76 -12.26 6.05
CA PHE A 33 9.07 -13.31 5.31
C PHE A 33 9.03 -13.07 3.79
N SER A 34 9.39 -11.87 3.35
CA SER A 34 9.70 -11.56 1.96
C SER A 34 11.19 -11.81 1.71
N PHE A 35 11.58 -13.05 1.37
CA PHE A 35 12.98 -13.46 1.24
C PHE A 35 13.81 -12.51 0.36
N LEU A 36 14.96 -12.04 0.86
CA LEU A 36 15.85 -11.05 0.22
C LEU A 36 15.22 -9.67 -0.07
N HIS A 37 14.02 -9.39 0.42
CA HIS A 37 13.29 -8.14 0.17
C HIS A 37 12.82 -7.43 1.45
N GLY A 38 12.85 -8.08 2.61
CA GLY A 38 12.57 -7.47 3.91
C GLY A 38 13.61 -7.83 4.97
N GLY A 39 13.92 -6.89 5.86
CA GLY A 39 14.96 -7.03 6.88
C GLY A 39 14.42 -7.34 8.29
N SER A 40 13.39 -6.63 8.72
CA SER A 40 12.88 -6.71 10.09
C SER A 40 11.75 -7.72 10.27
N HIS A 41 11.58 -8.17 11.51
CA HIS A 41 10.51 -9.07 11.89
C HIS A 41 9.14 -8.34 11.91
N PRO A 42 8.02 -9.03 11.61
CA PRO A 42 6.70 -8.43 11.67
C PRO A 42 6.35 -7.80 13.03
N GLU A 43 6.80 -8.42 14.13
CA GLU A 43 6.56 -7.93 15.49
C GLU A 43 7.26 -6.58 15.74
N GLU A 44 8.49 -6.43 15.25
CA GLU A 44 9.28 -5.19 15.33
C GLU A 44 8.60 -4.06 14.56
N TYR A 45 8.06 -4.34 13.37
CA TYR A 45 7.34 -3.34 12.58
C TYR A 45 6.06 -2.87 13.24
N VAL A 46 5.30 -3.77 13.89
CA VAL A 46 4.09 -3.39 14.63
C VAL A 46 4.43 -2.43 15.77
N LEU A 47 5.48 -2.74 16.54
CA LEU A 47 5.94 -1.88 17.64
C LEU A 47 6.47 -0.53 17.11
N ALA A 48 7.32 -0.56 16.10
CA ALA A 48 7.89 0.65 15.53
C ALA A 48 6.81 1.60 14.97
N ALA A 49 5.82 1.06 14.23
CA ALA A 49 4.73 1.86 13.69
C ALA A 49 3.87 2.51 14.80
N ARG A 50 3.62 1.78 15.90
CA ARG A 50 2.97 2.34 17.10
C ARG A 50 3.80 3.47 17.69
N ASP A 51 5.09 3.23 17.91
CA ASP A 51 5.98 4.16 18.64
C ASP A 51 6.20 5.48 17.88
N ILE A 52 6.16 5.45 16.53
CA ILE A 52 6.22 6.66 15.69
C ILE A 52 4.84 7.32 15.45
N GLY A 53 3.79 6.84 16.11
CA GLY A 53 2.45 7.45 16.10
C GLY A 53 1.62 7.17 14.85
N HIS A 54 1.87 6.07 14.13
CA HIS A 54 0.94 5.64 13.08
C HIS A 54 -0.37 5.14 13.69
N ALA A 55 -1.49 5.33 12.99
CA ALA A 55 -2.78 4.75 13.38
C ALA A 55 -2.85 3.23 13.10
N GLY A 56 -1.88 2.70 12.36
CA GLY A 56 -1.87 1.29 12.01
C GLY A 56 -0.75 0.93 11.05
N ILE A 57 -0.73 -0.36 10.71
CA ILE A 57 0.20 -0.93 9.75
C ILE A 57 -0.48 -2.05 8.96
N GLY A 58 -0.17 -2.15 7.67
CA GLY A 58 -0.50 -3.24 6.80
C GLY A 58 0.73 -4.07 6.49
N ILE A 59 0.64 -5.38 6.73
CA ILE A 59 1.67 -6.34 6.33
C ILE A 59 1.29 -6.87 4.95
N ALA A 60 2.21 -6.71 3.99
CA ALA A 60 2.04 -7.10 2.60
C ALA A 60 3.32 -7.78 2.10
N ASP A 61 3.61 -8.97 2.64
CA ASP A 61 4.74 -9.76 2.20
C ASP A 61 4.59 -10.24 0.76
N ARG A 62 5.73 -10.42 0.08
CA ARG A 62 5.79 -10.86 -1.31
C ARG A 62 5.24 -12.27 -1.46
N ASN A 63 4.10 -12.40 -2.14
CA ASN A 63 3.44 -13.68 -2.48
C ASN A 63 3.27 -14.63 -1.28
N THR A 64 3.09 -14.09 -0.06
CA THR A 64 2.90 -14.90 1.14
C THR A 64 2.10 -14.16 2.21
N LEU A 65 1.47 -14.92 3.11
CA LEU A 65 0.80 -14.43 4.32
C LEU A 65 1.54 -14.88 5.59
N ALA A 66 2.78 -15.38 5.47
CA ALA A 66 3.51 -15.94 6.61
C ALA A 66 3.80 -14.90 7.71
N GLY A 67 4.17 -13.66 7.36
CA GLY A 67 4.44 -12.61 8.33
C GLY A 67 3.20 -12.10 9.08
N VAL A 68 2.01 -12.26 8.50
CA VAL A 68 0.74 -11.82 9.10
C VAL A 68 0.46 -12.50 10.44
N VAL A 69 0.76 -13.80 10.58
CA VAL A 69 0.45 -14.56 11.81
C VAL A 69 1.17 -13.95 13.01
N ARG A 70 2.45 -13.63 12.83
CA ARG A 70 3.30 -13.03 13.86
C ARG A 70 2.91 -11.58 14.16
N ALA A 71 2.63 -10.79 13.12
CA ALA A 71 2.10 -9.43 13.31
C ALA A 71 0.78 -9.43 14.10
N HIS A 72 -0.11 -10.39 13.83
CA HIS A 72 -1.38 -10.53 14.53
C HIS A 72 -1.19 -10.93 16.00
N ALA A 73 -0.23 -11.82 16.30
CA ALA A 73 0.13 -12.16 17.67
C ALA A 73 0.63 -10.92 18.44
N GLN A 74 1.52 -10.13 17.82
CA GLN A 74 2.01 -8.88 18.42
C GLN A 74 0.89 -7.86 18.63
N MET A 75 0.01 -7.66 17.63
CA MET A 75 -1.14 -6.77 17.73
C MET A 75 -2.07 -7.15 18.89
N LYS A 76 -2.25 -8.45 19.16
CA LYS A 76 -3.02 -8.93 20.30
C LYS A 76 -2.33 -8.58 21.63
N ALA A 77 -1.00 -8.70 21.71
CA ALA A 77 -0.24 -8.42 22.91
C ALA A 77 -0.29 -6.94 23.33
N ILE A 78 -0.30 -6.01 22.36
CA ILE A 78 -0.32 -4.56 22.62
C ILE A 78 -1.72 -3.96 22.64
N ARG A 79 -2.78 -4.78 22.55
CA ARG A 79 -4.14 -4.29 22.30
C ARG A 79 -4.64 -3.35 23.41
N ASP A 80 -4.31 -3.65 24.66
CA ASP A 80 -4.73 -2.85 25.80
C ASP A 80 -3.95 -1.52 25.89
N GLU A 81 -2.69 -1.52 25.46
CA GLU A 81 -1.84 -0.31 25.39
C GLU A 81 -2.18 0.59 24.20
N ALA A 82 -2.65 0.01 23.09
CA ALA A 82 -2.90 0.70 21.83
C ALA A 82 -4.25 0.27 21.21
N PRO A 83 -5.40 0.60 21.86
CA PRO A 83 -6.71 0.11 21.47
C PRO A 83 -7.18 0.59 20.08
N ASP A 84 -6.66 1.72 19.62
CA ASP A 84 -7.00 2.32 18.33
C ASP A 84 -6.03 1.95 17.20
N PHE A 85 -4.90 1.33 17.51
CA PHE A 85 -3.96 0.87 16.49
C PHE A 85 -4.58 -0.29 15.68
N ARG A 86 -4.41 -0.25 14.36
CA ARG A 86 -5.01 -1.23 13.44
C ARG A 86 -3.97 -1.97 12.63
N LEU A 87 -4.04 -3.31 12.69
CA LEU A 87 -3.33 -4.18 11.75
C LEU A 87 -4.20 -4.46 10.52
N LYS A 88 -3.65 -4.27 9.32
CA LYS A 88 -4.21 -4.77 8.06
C LYS A 88 -3.40 -5.99 7.60
N VAL A 89 -4.12 -7.07 7.30
CA VAL A 89 -3.53 -8.34 6.90
C VAL A 89 -3.68 -8.50 5.40
N GLY A 90 -2.58 -8.61 4.67
CA GLY A 90 -2.59 -8.69 3.22
C GLY A 90 -1.31 -9.28 2.65
N ALA A 91 -1.16 -9.17 1.34
CA ALA A 91 0.03 -9.63 0.63
C ALA A 91 0.37 -8.65 -0.51
N ARG A 92 1.65 -8.58 -0.87
CA ARG A 92 2.08 -7.99 -2.14
C ARG A 92 2.11 -9.10 -3.18
N LEU A 93 1.19 -9.05 -4.12
CA LEU A 93 1.13 -9.95 -5.26
C LEU A 93 2.13 -9.48 -6.31
N VAL A 94 3.07 -10.34 -6.65
CA VAL A 94 4.08 -10.11 -7.69
C VAL A 94 3.90 -11.14 -8.78
N PHE A 95 3.78 -10.65 -10.01
CA PHE A 95 3.35 -11.44 -11.16
C PHE A 95 4.53 -11.79 -12.07
N ARG A 96 4.35 -12.84 -12.87
CA ARG A 96 5.36 -13.33 -13.85
C ARG A 96 5.09 -12.89 -15.28
N ASP A 97 3.91 -12.34 -15.56
CA ASP A 97 3.45 -11.96 -16.91
C ASP A 97 3.65 -10.46 -17.24
N GLY A 98 4.44 -9.74 -16.42
CA GLY A 98 4.67 -8.31 -16.58
C GLY A 98 3.59 -7.42 -15.95
N THR A 99 2.58 -8.01 -15.30
CA THR A 99 1.62 -7.26 -14.48
C THR A 99 2.36 -6.54 -13.34
N PRO A 100 2.08 -5.25 -13.09
CA PRO A 100 2.62 -4.52 -11.95
C PRO A 100 2.29 -5.22 -10.63
N ASP A 101 3.16 -5.04 -9.62
CA ASP A 101 2.88 -5.53 -8.28
C ASP A 101 1.58 -4.91 -7.74
N ILE A 102 0.79 -5.69 -7.00
CA ILE A 102 -0.48 -5.24 -6.43
C ILE A 102 -0.52 -5.61 -4.96
N LEU A 103 -0.79 -4.63 -4.09
CA LEU A 103 -1.13 -4.90 -2.71
C LEU A 103 -2.57 -5.43 -2.65
N ALA A 104 -2.79 -6.55 -1.98
CA ALA A 104 -4.10 -7.16 -1.83
C ALA A 104 -4.46 -7.32 -0.35
N TYR A 105 -5.58 -6.69 0.04
CA TYR A 105 -6.12 -6.70 1.39
C TYR A 105 -7.57 -7.22 1.38
N PRO A 106 -7.86 -8.39 1.97
CA PRO A 106 -9.21 -8.92 2.04
C PRO A 106 -10.11 -8.10 2.96
N GLN A 107 -11.35 -7.85 2.54
CA GLN A 107 -12.36 -7.14 3.32
C GLN A 107 -13.00 -8.02 4.41
N ASP A 108 -13.04 -9.33 4.18
CA ASP A 108 -13.69 -10.30 5.06
C ASP A 108 -12.98 -11.67 5.02
N ARG A 109 -13.53 -12.63 5.78
CA ARG A 109 -13.00 -13.98 5.88
C ARG A 109 -13.09 -14.76 4.55
N ALA A 110 -14.12 -14.53 3.75
CA ALA A 110 -14.28 -15.21 2.45
C ALA A 110 -13.22 -14.71 1.46
N ALA A 111 -12.99 -13.40 1.43
CA ALA A 111 -11.94 -12.75 0.66
C ALA A 111 -10.54 -13.20 1.11
N TYR A 112 -10.31 -13.36 2.43
CA TYR A 112 -9.06 -13.95 2.93
C TYR A 112 -8.86 -15.37 2.39
N GLY A 113 -9.92 -16.19 2.39
CA GLY A 113 -9.90 -17.52 1.78
C GLY A 113 -9.57 -17.50 0.28
N ARG A 114 -10.11 -16.53 -0.48
CA ARG A 114 -9.79 -16.34 -1.90
C ARG A 114 -8.34 -15.90 -2.12
N LEU A 115 -7.82 -14.98 -1.30
CA LEU A 115 -6.41 -14.59 -1.34
C LEU A 115 -5.48 -15.78 -1.08
N CYS A 116 -5.80 -16.62 -0.09
CA CYS A 116 -5.05 -17.87 0.15
C CYS A 116 -5.10 -18.80 -1.06
N ARG A 117 -6.27 -18.98 -1.69
CA ARG A 117 -6.39 -19.83 -2.90
C ARG A 117 -5.58 -19.28 -4.07
N LEU A 118 -5.62 -17.97 -4.30
CA LEU A 118 -4.79 -17.29 -5.31
C LEU A 118 -3.30 -17.60 -5.11
N LEU A 119 -2.79 -17.39 -3.89
CA LEU A 119 -1.39 -17.67 -3.55
C LEU A 119 -1.05 -19.16 -3.72
N THR A 120 -1.94 -20.05 -3.28
CA THR A 120 -1.77 -21.50 -3.45
C THR A 120 -1.72 -21.89 -4.93
N THR A 121 -2.59 -21.33 -5.78
CA THR A 121 -2.57 -21.55 -7.23
C THR A 121 -1.21 -21.18 -7.82
N GLY A 122 -0.64 -20.04 -7.42
CA GLY A 122 0.69 -19.64 -7.90
C GLY A 122 1.83 -20.50 -7.37
N ASN A 123 1.76 -20.92 -6.10
CA ASN A 123 2.77 -21.79 -5.49
C ASN A 123 2.77 -23.19 -6.12
N MET A 124 1.60 -23.73 -6.50
CA MET A 124 1.50 -25.05 -7.13
C MET A 124 2.10 -25.11 -8.54
N ARG A 125 2.20 -23.97 -9.23
CA ARG A 125 2.81 -23.87 -10.57
C ARG A 125 4.32 -23.68 -10.54
N ALA A 126 4.87 -23.36 -9.36
CA ALA A 126 6.25 -22.94 -9.20
C ALA A 126 7.09 -24.03 -8.53
N GLU A 127 8.41 -23.90 -8.65
CA GLU A 127 9.33 -24.66 -7.80
C GLU A 127 9.20 -24.23 -6.33
N LYS A 128 9.65 -25.09 -5.41
CA LYS A 128 9.55 -24.84 -3.97
C LYS A 128 10.25 -23.52 -3.60
N GLY A 129 9.47 -22.58 -3.04
CA GLY A 129 9.97 -21.27 -2.62
C GLY A 129 9.75 -20.15 -3.62
N ASP A 130 9.14 -20.44 -4.77
CA ASP A 130 8.67 -19.44 -5.73
C ASP A 130 7.14 -19.46 -5.86
N CYS A 131 6.59 -18.45 -6.52
CA CYS A 131 5.15 -18.30 -6.75
C CYS A 131 4.91 -17.68 -8.13
N VAL A 132 4.22 -18.40 -9.01
CA VAL A 132 3.93 -17.98 -10.39
C VAL A 132 2.48 -17.51 -10.48
N LEU A 133 2.27 -16.20 -10.35
CA LEU A 133 0.97 -15.55 -10.51
C LEU A 133 0.86 -14.84 -11.85
N THR A 134 -0.33 -14.88 -12.43
CA THR A 134 -0.73 -14.07 -13.59
C THR A 134 -1.88 -13.13 -13.24
N ARG A 135 -2.12 -12.14 -14.10
CA ARG A 135 -3.29 -11.25 -14.01
C ARG A 135 -4.60 -12.03 -13.98
N ASP A 136 -4.70 -13.08 -14.79
CA ASP A 136 -5.93 -13.87 -14.90
C ASP A 136 -6.25 -14.59 -13.60
N ASP A 137 -5.23 -15.05 -12.87
CA ASP A 137 -5.43 -15.62 -11.53
C ASP A 137 -6.02 -14.57 -10.57
N LEU A 138 -5.50 -13.33 -10.61
CA LEU A 138 -6.03 -12.24 -9.80
C LEU A 138 -7.48 -11.95 -10.18
N LEU A 139 -7.78 -11.78 -11.47
CA LEU A 139 -9.13 -11.48 -11.95
C LEU A 139 -10.14 -12.55 -11.53
N HIS A 140 -9.72 -13.82 -11.50
CA HIS A 140 -10.55 -14.93 -11.05
C HIS A 140 -10.83 -14.89 -9.53
N TRP A 141 -9.86 -14.48 -8.70
CA TRP A 141 -9.96 -14.53 -7.23
C TRP A 141 -10.17 -13.18 -6.53
N GLN A 142 -10.26 -12.05 -7.25
CA GLN A 142 -10.21 -10.70 -6.66
C GLN A 142 -11.41 -10.32 -5.79
N GLU A 143 -12.52 -11.04 -5.86
CA GLU A 143 -13.75 -10.63 -5.18
C GLU A 143 -13.51 -10.35 -3.69
N GLY A 144 -13.98 -9.19 -3.21
CA GLY A 144 -13.78 -8.75 -1.81
C GLY A 144 -12.33 -8.42 -1.42
N LEU A 145 -11.39 -8.39 -2.38
CA LEU A 145 -10.03 -7.86 -2.15
C LEU A 145 -10.02 -6.36 -2.45
N CYS A 146 -9.47 -5.59 -1.52
CA CYS A 146 -9.00 -4.23 -1.75
C CYS A 146 -7.62 -4.29 -2.41
N LEU A 147 -7.50 -3.71 -3.59
CA LEU A 147 -6.33 -3.80 -4.45
C LEU A 147 -5.70 -2.42 -4.63
N ALA A 148 -4.41 -2.30 -4.35
CA ALA A 148 -3.64 -1.10 -4.69
C ALA A 148 -2.53 -1.44 -5.67
N VAL A 149 -2.65 -0.97 -6.91
CA VAL A 149 -1.64 -1.16 -7.96
C VAL A 149 -0.41 -0.35 -7.61
N LEU A 150 0.76 -0.99 -7.55
CA LEU A 150 2.06 -0.34 -7.39
C LEU A 150 2.60 -0.02 -8.79
N PRO A 151 2.46 1.22 -9.29
CA PRO A 151 2.83 1.54 -10.65
C PRO A 151 4.35 1.38 -10.83
N PRO A 152 4.80 0.78 -11.95
CA PRO A 152 6.21 0.75 -12.28
C PRO A 152 6.75 2.17 -12.45
N ARG A 153 8.08 2.31 -12.48
CA ARG A 153 8.68 3.63 -12.60
C ARG A 153 8.40 4.27 -13.97
N ARG A 154 8.47 3.46 -15.02
CA ARG A 154 8.04 3.84 -16.38
C ARG A 154 6.67 3.22 -16.60
N LEU A 155 5.67 4.06 -16.82
CA LEU A 155 4.32 3.61 -17.14
C LEU A 155 4.30 3.14 -18.61
N PRO A 156 3.82 1.92 -18.89
CA PRO A 156 3.52 1.50 -20.25
C PRO A 156 2.42 2.37 -20.86
N ASP A 157 2.38 2.47 -22.19
CA ASP A 157 1.34 3.25 -22.89
C ASP A 157 -0.07 2.68 -22.59
N ALA A 158 -0.19 1.35 -22.52
CA ALA A 158 -1.44 0.64 -22.19
C ALA A 158 -1.75 0.60 -20.67
N PHE A 159 -1.12 1.44 -19.84
CA PHE A 159 -1.32 1.40 -18.39
C PHE A 159 -2.73 1.82 -17.96
N ALA A 160 -3.32 2.82 -18.62
CA ALA A 160 -4.70 3.24 -18.36
C ALA A 160 -5.70 2.11 -18.69
N ASP A 161 -5.55 1.43 -19.83
CA ASP A 161 -6.38 0.29 -20.24
C ASP A 161 -6.26 -0.89 -19.26
N PHE A 162 -5.04 -1.14 -18.76
CA PHE A 162 -4.79 -2.12 -17.72
C PHE A 162 -5.55 -1.77 -16.43
N LEU A 163 -5.49 -0.51 -15.98
CA LEU A 163 -6.23 -0.05 -14.81
C LEU A 163 -7.74 -0.16 -15.02
N ALA A 164 -8.25 0.21 -16.20
CA ALA A 164 -9.67 0.10 -16.55
C ALA A 164 -10.16 -1.36 -16.50
N THR A 165 -9.33 -2.31 -16.97
CA THR A 165 -9.62 -3.74 -16.89
C THR A 165 -9.76 -4.20 -15.43
N LEU A 166 -8.84 -3.79 -14.56
CA LEU A 166 -8.94 -4.11 -13.13
C LEU A 166 -10.11 -3.41 -12.46
N ARG A 167 -10.42 -2.17 -12.86
CA ARG A 167 -11.54 -1.36 -12.34
C ARG A 167 -12.87 -2.03 -12.66
N ALA A 168 -13.02 -2.56 -13.87
CA ALA A 168 -14.21 -3.31 -14.28
C ALA A 168 -14.47 -4.55 -13.40
N ALA A 169 -13.41 -5.22 -12.93
CA ALA A 169 -13.54 -6.37 -12.05
C ALA A 169 -13.70 -5.99 -10.55
N ALA A 170 -12.89 -5.07 -10.06
CA ALA A 170 -12.78 -4.75 -8.63
C ALA A 170 -13.68 -3.59 -8.17
N GLY A 171 -14.18 -2.77 -9.10
CA GLY A 171 -14.97 -1.58 -8.80
C GLY A 171 -14.23 -0.64 -7.84
N ASP A 172 -14.96 -0.16 -6.83
CA ASP A 172 -14.46 0.75 -5.77
C ASP A 172 -13.43 0.14 -4.82
N ARG A 173 -13.03 -1.12 -5.05
CA ARG A 173 -11.95 -1.78 -4.33
C ARG A 173 -10.59 -1.62 -5.02
N LEU A 174 -10.49 -0.82 -6.08
CA LEU A 174 -9.22 -0.57 -6.78
C LEU A 174 -8.68 0.82 -6.45
N TRP A 175 -7.40 0.88 -6.12
CA TRP A 175 -6.64 2.10 -5.92
C TRP A 175 -5.35 2.07 -6.76
N LEU A 176 -4.88 3.25 -7.13
CA LEU A 176 -3.54 3.44 -7.70
C LEU A 176 -2.62 3.99 -6.62
N ALA A 177 -1.59 3.24 -6.23
CA ALA A 177 -0.65 3.67 -5.22
C ALA A 177 0.32 4.72 -5.77
N ALA A 178 0.75 5.64 -4.91
CA ALA A 178 1.79 6.61 -5.23
C ALA A 178 2.83 6.66 -4.10
N ALA A 179 4.07 6.36 -4.44
CA ALA A 179 5.23 6.53 -3.55
C ALA A 179 6.03 7.76 -3.98
N MET A 180 6.49 8.55 -2.99
CA MET A 180 7.28 9.76 -3.18
C MET A 180 8.67 9.59 -2.53
N PRO A 181 9.62 8.92 -3.21
CA PRO A 181 10.97 8.66 -2.70
C PRO A 181 11.86 9.92 -2.60
N ARG A 182 11.29 11.12 -2.68
CA ARG A 182 11.94 12.43 -2.62
C ARG A 182 12.92 12.66 -3.77
N ARG A 183 12.55 12.25 -4.99
CA ARG A 183 13.32 12.50 -6.21
C ARG A 183 12.84 13.76 -6.92
N GLY A 184 13.71 14.36 -7.74
CA GLY A 184 13.40 15.60 -8.48
C GLY A 184 12.27 15.46 -9.51
N ASP A 185 11.87 14.23 -9.87
CA ASP A 185 10.77 13.92 -10.77
C ASP A 185 9.46 13.56 -10.07
N ASP A 186 9.40 13.52 -8.73
CA ASP A 186 8.26 13.04 -7.96
C ASP A 186 6.95 13.79 -8.27
N GLY A 187 6.98 15.12 -8.34
CA GLY A 187 5.79 15.92 -8.66
C GLY A 187 5.24 15.62 -10.07
N ARG A 188 6.14 15.46 -11.05
CA ARG A 188 5.75 15.07 -12.43
C ARG A 188 5.20 13.64 -12.46
N ARG A 189 5.78 12.73 -11.68
CA ARG A 189 5.30 11.35 -11.56
C ARG A 189 3.90 11.31 -10.94
N LEU A 190 3.67 12.04 -9.85
CA LEU A 190 2.36 12.12 -9.20
C LEU A 190 1.30 12.65 -10.17
N ALA A 191 1.61 13.71 -10.92
CA ALA A 191 0.69 14.25 -11.92
C ALA A 191 0.30 13.23 -13.00
N ARG A 192 1.27 12.45 -13.49
CA ARG A 192 1.02 11.37 -14.47
C ARG A 192 0.18 10.24 -13.90
N LEU A 193 0.45 9.82 -12.66
CA LEU A 193 -0.37 8.80 -11.99
C LEU A 193 -1.79 9.29 -11.76
N ALA A 194 -1.96 10.54 -11.32
CA ALA A 194 -3.28 11.14 -11.15
C ALA A 194 -4.03 11.23 -12.48
N GLN A 195 -3.34 11.50 -13.59
CA GLN A 195 -3.94 11.49 -14.92
C GLN A 195 -4.40 10.08 -15.34
N ALA A 196 -3.54 9.08 -15.23
CA ALA A 196 -3.88 7.69 -15.54
C ALA A 196 -5.04 7.17 -14.67
N GLY A 197 -5.08 7.55 -13.39
CA GLY A 197 -6.21 7.24 -12.50
C GLY A 197 -7.51 7.87 -12.97
N ARG A 198 -7.51 9.14 -13.39
CA ARG A 198 -8.71 9.80 -13.94
C ARG A 198 -9.20 9.16 -15.24
N GLU A 199 -8.28 8.72 -16.10
CA GLU A 199 -8.62 8.06 -17.37
C GLU A 199 -9.25 6.68 -17.15
N ALA A 200 -8.81 5.95 -16.11
CA ALA A 200 -9.33 4.63 -15.78
C ALA A 200 -10.65 4.64 -14.97
N GLY A 201 -11.00 5.78 -14.36
CA GLY A 201 -12.20 5.98 -13.53
C GLY A 201 -12.09 5.39 -12.13
#